data_AF-A0A6N4VIK5-F1
#
_entry.id   AF-A0A6N4VIK5-F1
#
_cell.length_a   1.000
_cell.length_b   1.000
_cell.length_c   1.000
_cell.angle_alpha   90.00
_cell.angle_beta   90.00
_cell.angle_gamma   90.00
#
_symmetry.space_group_name_H-M   'P 1'
#
loop_
_entity.id
_entity.type
_entity.pdbx_description
1 polymer ?
#
loop_
_entity_poly.entity_id
_entity_poly.type
_entity_poly.pdbx_seq_one_letter_code
_entity_poly.pdbx_strand_id
1 'polypeptide(L)'
;MNAKTRTLTAIAGSVTMLFVGAATSHAGLDDEVSVVDGRGRTLTVQQWDTYLDAVLPLDRNRLTREWFHSARAVYRVVGDGADEFEGTLELAFRSVSRGRWGSA
;
A
#
# COMPACT_ATOMS: atom_id res chain seq x y z
N MET A 1 40.85 27.82 11.33
CA MET A 1 40.39 27.32 10.02
C MET A 1 40.45 28.47 9.01
N ASN A 2 41.09 28.29 7.85
CA ASN A 2 41.21 29.36 6.85
C ASN A 2 39.96 29.44 5.94
N ALA A 3 39.78 30.55 5.21
CA ALA A 3 38.58 30.82 4.42
C ALA A 3 38.29 29.72 3.38
N LYS A 4 39.32 29.18 2.73
CA LYS A 4 39.21 28.10 1.74
C LYS A 4 38.73 26.80 2.37
N THR A 5 39.28 26.41 3.52
CA THR A 5 38.83 25.22 4.27
C THR A 5 37.38 25.35 4.71
N ARG A 6 36.96 26.54 5.18
CA ARG A 6 35.56 26.77 5.60
C ARG A 6 34.57 26.64 4.44
N THR A 7 34.90 27.20 3.27
CA THR A 7 34.06 27.07 2.08
C THR A 7 34.00 25.62 1.59
N LEU A 8 35.13 24.90 1.60
CA LEU A 8 35.15 23.49 1.19
C LEU A 8 34.28 22.61 2.10
N THR A 9 34.36 22.81 3.42
CA THR A 9 33.53 22.08 4.39
C THR A 9 32.05 22.41 4.22
N ALA A 10 31.70 23.68 3.96
CA ALA A 10 30.31 24.07 3.73
C ALA A 10 29.73 23.39 2.47
N ILE A 11 30.48 23.36 1.37
CA ILE A 11 30.06 22.70 0.13
C ILE A 11 29.91 21.19 0.35
N ALA A 12 30.89 20.54 0.98
CA ALA A 12 30.84 19.10 1.26
C ALA A 12 29.64 18.74 2.16
N GLY A 13 29.38 19.53 3.20
CA GLY A 13 28.21 19.34 4.07
C GLY A 13 26.90 19.52 3.31
N SER A 14 26.81 20.54 2.45
CA SER A 14 25.61 20.80 1.62
C SER A 14 25.31 19.64 0.68
N VAL A 15 26.33 19.11 -0.01
CA VAL A 15 26.18 17.99 -0.93
C VAL A 15 25.75 16.72 -0.18
N THR A 16 26.33 16.47 0.99
CA THR A 16 25.96 15.29 1.82
C THR A 16 24.50 15.35 2.27
N MET A 17 24.00 16.55 2.63
CA MET A 17 22.60 16.74 3.03
C MET A 17 21.60 16.43 1.91
N LEU A 18 21.96 16.65 0.65
CA LEU A 18 21.07 16.37 -0.50
C LEU A 18 20.78 14.87 -0.65
N PHE A 19 21.66 13.99 -0.19
CA PHE A 19 21.49 12.53 -0.28
C PHE A 19 20.80 11.91 0.94
N VAL A 20 20.69 12.63 2.07
CA VAL A 20 19.98 12.14 3.27
C VAL A 20 18.45 12.21 3.11
N GLY A 21 17.94 13.02 2.18
CA GLY A 21 16.51 13.29 2.01
C GLY A 21 15.80 12.57 0.86
N ALA A 22 16.49 11.74 0.07
CA ALA A 22 15.85 10.94 -0.97
C ALA A 22 15.11 9.74 -0.34
N ALA A 23 14.02 10.03 0.37
CA ALA A 23 13.07 9.01 0.78
C ALA A 23 12.48 8.41 -0.49
N THR A 24 12.86 7.19 -0.84
CA THR A 24 12.14 6.40 -1.84
C THR A 24 10.71 6.27 -1.33
N SER A 25 9.74 6.81 -2.06
CA SER A 25 8.34 6.45 -1.84
C SER A 25 8.24 4.95 -2.07
N HIS A 26 8.14 4.19 -0.99
CA HIS A 26 7.99 2.74 -1.09
C HIS A 26 6.63 2.49 -1.73
N ALA A 27 6.64 1.92 -2.94
CA ALA A 27 5.54 1.06 -3.35
C ALA A 27 5.59 -0.14 -2.38
N GLY A 28 4.75 -0.12 -1.36
CA GLY A 28 4.85 -0.96 -0.18
C GLY A 28 3.98 -2.20 -0.32
N LEU A 29 4.53 -3.36 0.04
CA LEU A 29 3.71 -4.53 0.34
C LEU A 29 2.99 -4.24 1.67
N ASP A 30 1.67 -4.21 1.64
CA ASP A 30 0.84 -3.97 2.83
C ASP A 30 0.63 -5.26 3.62
N ASP A 31 0.24 -6.34 2.93
CA ASP A 31 -0.04 -7.64 3.53
C ASP A 31 0.12 -8.77 2.51
N GLU A 32 0.39 -9.98 3.00
CA GLU A 32 0.40 -11.20 2.18
C GLU A 32 -0.04 -12.44 2.95
N VAL A 33 -0.65 -13.38 2.22
CA VAL A 33 -1.01 -14.68 2.77
C VAL A 33 -0.63 -15.79 1.81
N SER A 34 -0.11 -16.89 2.34
CA SER A 34 0.21 -18.08 1.58
C SER A 34 -0.57 -19.29 2.07
N VAL A 35 -1.08 -20.09 1.13
CA VAL A 35 -1.85 -21.31 1.39
C VAL A 35 -1.36 -22.41 0.45
N VAL A 36 -1.21 -23.63 0.97
CA VAL A 36 -0.98 -24.81 0.12
C VAL A 36 -2.33 -25.35 -0.33
N ASP A 37 -2.53 -25.49 -1.64
CA ASP A 37 -3.78 -25.96 -2.21
C ASP A 37 -3.92 -27.50 -2.20
N GLY A 38 -5.07 -28.01 -2.66
CA GLY A 38 -5.34 -29.45 -2.70
C GLY A 38 -4.46 -30.26 -3.68
N ARG A 39 -3.67 -29.58 -4.53
CA ARG A 39 -2.69 -30.19 -5.44
C ARG A 39 -1.26 -30.07 -4.91
N GLY A 40 -1.06 -29.52 -3.71
CA GLY A 40 0.25 -29.33 -3.10
C GLY A 40 1.01 -28.11 -3.61
N ARG A 41 0.36 -27.20 -4.35
CA ARG A 41 0.97 -25.95 -4.83
C ARG A 41 0.86 -24.89 -3.74
N THR A 42 1.89 -24.07 -3.57
CA THR A 42 1.84 -22.91 -2.69
C THR A 42 1.32 -21.71 -3.46
N LEU A 43 0.17 -21.20 -3.03
CA LEU A 43 -0.49 -20.00 -3.53
C LEU A 43 -0.22 -18.84 -2.58
N THR A 44 0.37 -17.76 -3.07
CA THR A 44 0.59 -16.52 -2.31
C THR A 44 -0.23 -15.41 -2.95
N VAL A 45 -0.99 -14.67 -2.15
CA VAL A 45 -1.71 -13.46 -2.57
C VAL A 45 -1.20 -12.29 -1.74
N GLN A 46 -0.99 -11.16 -2.40
CA GLN A 46 -0.36 -9.97 -1.86
C GLN A 46 -1.21 -8.74 -2.16
N GLN A 47 -1.20 -7.81 -1.22
CA GLN A 47 -1.83 -6.50 -1.34
C GLN A 47 -0.77 -5.41 -1.23
N TRP A 48 -0.79 -4.47 -2.16
CA TRP A 48 0.21 -3.41 -2.29
C TRP A 48 -0.45 -2.04 -2.42
N ASP A 49 0.22 -1.02 -1.89
CA ASP A 49 -0.09 0.39 -2.08
C ASP A 49 -1.55 0.76 -1.75
N THR A 50 -2.08 0.20 -0.67
CA THR A 50 -3.48 0.35 -0.30
C THR A 50 -3.76 1.72 0.26
N TYR A 51 -4.64 2.43 -0.43
CA TYR A 51 -5.10 3.73 -0.02
C TYR A 51 -6.62 3.85 -0.17
N LEU A 52 -7.28 4.22 0.92
CA LEU A 52 -8.67 4.68 0.91
C LEU A 52 -8.70 6.19 1.16
N ASP A 53 -8.99 6.95 0.11
CA ASP A 53 -9.09 8.40 0.19
C ASP A 53 -10.52 8.80 0.58
N ALA A 54 -10.68 9.39 1.76
CA ALA A 54 -11.98 9.84 2.24
C ALA A 54 -12.30 11.24 1.68
N VAL A 55 -13.45 11.36 1.01
CA VAL A 55 -13.88 12.61 0.37
C VAL A 55 -15.13 13.19 1.03
N LEU A 56 -15.37 14.49 0.81
CA LEU A 56 -16.65 15.09 1.18
C LEU A 56 -17.77 14.44 0.36
N PRO A 57 -18.85 13.96 1.00
CA PRO A 57 -19.94 13.31 0.29
C PRO A 57 -20.58 14.24 -0.74
N LEU A 58 -20.77 13.74 -1.95
CA LEU A 58 -21.36 14.49 -3.05
C LEU A 58 -22.79 14.94 -2.73
N ASP A 59 -23.52 14.14 -1.96
CA ASP A 59 -24.89 14.41 -1.51
C ASP A 59 -25.00 15.43 -0.37
N ARG A 60 -23.87 15.89 0.18
CA ARG A 60 -23.78 16.82 1.33
C ARG A 60 -24.47 16.31 2.61
N ASN A 61 -24.75 15.02 2.70
CA ASN A 61 -25.34 14.42 3.88
C ASN A 61 -24.26 14.12 4.93
N ARG A 62 -24.46 14.55 6.18
CA ARG A 62 -23.51 14.31 7.27
C ARG A 62 -23.38 12.84 7.67
N LEU A 63 -24.34 12.00 7.26
CA LEU A 63 -24.35 10.56 7.54
C LEU A 63 -23.76 9.73 6.39
N THR A 64 -23.69 10.28 5.18
CA THR A 64 -23.06 9.61 4.05
C THR A 64 -21.55 9.67 4.19
N ARG A 65 -20.89 8.62 3.73
CA ARG A 65 -19.45 8.56 3.67
C ARG A 65 -19.04 8.04 2.30
N GLU A 66 -18.14 8.75 1.65
CA GLU A 66 -17.66 8.45 0.30
C GLU A 66 -16.14 8.40 0.29
N TRP A 67 -15.60 7.53 -0.56
CA TRP A 67 -14.17 7.28 -0.66
C TRP A 67 -13.77 6.75 -2.05
N PHE A 68 -12.52 6.97 -2.42
CA PHE A 68 -11.86 6.32 -3.54
C PHE A 68 -10.88 5.26 -3.03
N HIS A 69 -10.91 4.06 -3.62
CA HIS A 69 -10.02 2.96 -3.28
C HIS A 69 -8.98 2.76 -4.39
N SER A 70 -7.71 2.86 -4.03
CA SER A 70 -6.56 2.55 -4.88
C SER A 70 -5.71 1.50 -4.19
N ALA A 71 -5.38 0.42 -4.89
CA ALA A 71 -4.52 -0.65 -4.41
C ALA A 71 -4.12 -1.54 -5.59
N ARG A 72 -3.10 -2.38 -5.39
CA ARG A 72 -2.69 -3.43 -6.33
C ARG A 72 -2.75 -4.80 -5.66
N ALA A 73 -3.40 -5.74 -6.33
CA ALA A 73 -3.35 -7.15 -5.96
C ALA A 73 -2.32 -7.89 -6.83
N VAL A 74 -1.53 -8.76 -6.22
CA VAL A 74 -0.55 -9.61 -6.90
C VAL A 74 -0.72 -11.04 -6.38
N TYR A 75 -0.55 -12.03 -7.25
CA TYR A 75 -0.53 -13.44 -6.85
C TYR A 75 0.75 -14.13 -7.35
N ARG A 76 1.14 -15.20 -6.67
CA ARG A 76 2.23 -16.09 -7.05
C ARG A 76 1.83 -17.54 -6.78
N VAL A 77 2.13 -18.42 -7.73
CA VAL A 77 1.91 -19.87 -7.60
C VAL A 77 3.26 -20.57 -7.73
N VAL A 78 3.57 -21.49 -6.82
CA VAL A 78 4.80 -22.29 -6.83
C VAL A 78 4.45 -23.76 -6.64
N GLY A 79 5.07 -24.64 -7.43
CA GLY A 79 4.86 -26.10 -7.39
C GLY A 79 4.58 -26.66 -8.77
N ASP A 80 4.30 -27.97 -8.82
CA ASP A 80 4.01 -28.67 -10.08
C ASP A 80 2.74 -28.12 -10.73
N GLY A 81 2.79 -27.88 -12.05
CA GLY A 81 1.67 -27.32 -12.80
C GLY A 81 1.30 -25.88 -12.40
N ALA A 82 2.24 -25.11 -11.83
CA ALA A 82 2.03 -23.70 -11.51
C ALA A 82 1.76 -22.85 -12.76
N ASP A 83 2.43 -23.15 -13.88
CA ASP A 83 2.28 -22.41 -15.15
C ASP A 83 0.91 -22.66 -15.81
N GLU A 84 0.23 -23.73 -15.42
CA GLU A 84 -1.11 -24.12 -15.87
C GLU A 84 -2.20 -23.64 -14.89
N PHE A 85 -1.84 -22.78 -13.94
CA PHE A 85 -2.79 -22.26 -12.97
C PHE A 85 -3.81 -21.32 -13.65
N GLU A 86 -5.09 -21.68 -13.51
CA GLU A 86 -6.22 -20.80 -13.82
C GLU A 86 -6.97 -20.43 -12.54
N GLY A 87 -7.35 -19.17 -12.41
CA GLY A 87 -8.08 -18.66 -11.25
C GLY A 87 -8.50 -17.19 -11.44
N THR A 88 -9.17 -16.65 -10.42
CA THR A 88 -9.64 -15.26 -10.40
C THR A 88 -8.93 -14.49 -9.30
N LEU A 89 -8.44 -13.29 -9.61
CA LEU A 89 -7.89 -12.36 -8.64
C LEU A 89 -8.90 -11.24 -8.39
N GLU A 90 -9.28 -11.05 -7.13
CA GLU A 90 -10.21 -10.00 -6.71
C GLU A 90 -9.58 -9.11 -5.64
N LEU A 91 -9.93 -7.83 -5.67
CA LEU A 91 -9.46 -6.84 -4.71
C LEU A 91 -10.66 -6.00 -4.26
N ALA A 92 -10.93 -6.02 -2.95
CA ALA A 92 -12.06 -5.34 -2.37
C ALA A 92 -11.79 -5.01 -0.90
N PHE A 93 -12.61 -4.12 -0.34
CA PHE A 93 -12.63 -3.85 1.10
C PHE A 93 -14.01 -4.15 1.68
N ARG A 94 -14.07 -4.40 2.98
CA ARG A 94 -15.34 -4.56 3.71
C ARG A 94 -15.67 -3.30 4.48
N SER A 95 -16.82 -2.71 4.20
CA SER A 95 -17.37 -1.62 5.00
C SER A 95 -18.19 -2.14 6.18
N VAL A 96 -18.06 -1.52 7.35
CA VAL A 96 -18.91 -1.76 8.52
C VAL A 96 -19.39 -0.44 9.10
N SER A 97 -20.66 -0.37 9.47
CA SER A 97 -21.25 0.80 10.15
C SER A 97 -22.00 0.35 11.40
N ARG A 98 -21.76 1.02 12.53
CA ARG A 98 -22.51 0.77 13.77
C ARG A 98 -23.63 1.81 13.92
N GLY A 99 -24.87 1.40 13.71
CA GLY A 99 -26.06 2.20 14.01
C GLY A 99 -26.64 1.84 15.38
N ARG A 100 -26.90 2.83 16.24
CA ARG A 100 -27.72 2.66 17.44
C ARG A 100 -29.16 3.05 17.07
N TRP A 101 -30.05 2.06 16.98
CA TRP A 101 -31.48 2.31 16.83
C TRP A 101 -32.00 2.89 18.15
N GLY A 102 -32.46 4.14 18.12
CA GLY A 102 -33.23 4.72 19.21
C GLY A 102 -34.66 4.20 19.11
N SER A 103 -35.08 3.37 20.07
CA SER A 103 -36.49 3.14 20.34
C SER A 103 -37.10 4.43 20.85
N ALA A 104 -37.92 5.08 20.01
CA ALA A 104 -38.90 6.06 20.42
C ALA A 104 -40.16 5.34 20.92
#